data_AF-A0A1Q8HYA3-F1
#
_entry.id   AF-A0A1Q8HYA3-F1
#
_cell.length_a   1.000
_cell.length_b   1.000
_cell.length_c   1.000
_cell.angle_alpha   90.00
_cell.angle_beta   90.00
_cell.angle_gamma   90.00
#
_symmetry.space_group_name_H-M   'P 1'
#
loop_
_entity.id
_entity.type
_entity.pdbx_description
1 polymer ?
#
loop_
_entity_poly.entity_id
_entity_poly.type
_entity_poly.pdbx_seq_one_letter_code
_entity_poly.pdbx_strand_id
1 'polypeptide(L)'
;MGIEQELVSEVFSRIERIMRNLLADTGGERIEVESTAIAIVGQEVTWITVNGKRSPIRNPSKLSFAVDDLREAQVDARRGAWLYSYLWMEASDGVLHQESDWMREPVINGDPAGDHDAAYELDRHPRDPEFIPQWMATKAAAFHKKEEARARRRQRDRARRERKKAEATQATQEAATDTANANEDGQ
;
A
#
# COMPACT_ATOMS: atom_id res chain seq x y z
N MET A 1 -15.36 5.61 19.06
CA MET A 1 -16.07 6.63 18.26
C MET A 1 -15.57 8.06 18.49
N GLY A 2 -15.21 8.50 19.72
CA GLY A 2 -14.70 9.87 19.95
C GLY A 2 -13.26 10.13 19.47
N ILE A 3 -12.32 9.22 19.75
CA ILE A 3 -10.88 9.40 19.44
C ILE A 3 -10.61 9.40 17.93
N GLU A 4 -11.30 8.54 17.16
CA GLU A 4 -11.14 8.47 15.70
C GLU A 4 -11.64 9.74 15.01
N GLN A 5 -12.79 10.28 15.45
CA GLN A 5 -13.29 11.55 14.90
C GLN A 5 -12.40 12.73 15.27
N GLU A 6 -11.82 12.73 16.46
CA GLU A 6 -10.85 13.75 16.89
C GLU A 6 -9.58 13.70 16.03
N LEU A 7 -9.04 12.49 15.77
CA LEU A 7 -7.89 12.31 14.88
C LEU A 7 -8.19 12.78 13.45
N VAL A 8 -9.34 12.39 12.89
CA VAL A 8 -9.76 12.87 11.56
C VAL A 8 -9.85 14.40 11.55
N SER A 9 -10.45 15.01 12.57
CA SER A 9 -10.56 16.47 12.69
C SER A 9 -9.19 17.15 12.79
N GLU A 10 -8.25 16.59 13.54
CA GLU A 10 -6.88 17.10 13.68
C GLU A 10 -6.14 17.07 12.33
N VAL A 11 -6.21 15.93 11.64
CA VAL A 11 -5.56 15.77 10.34
C VAL A 11 -6.19 16.69 9.29
N PHE A 12 -7.52 16.80 9.27
CA PHE A 12 -8.25 17.70 8.36
C PHE A 12 -7.86 19.16 8.62
N SER A 13 -7.79 19.57 9.88
CA SER A 13 -7.34 20.92 10.28
C SER A 13 -5.89 21.19 9.88
N ARG A 14 -5.02 20.18 9.95
CA ARG A 14 -3.63 20.28 9.50
C ARG A 14 -3.56 20.51 7.98
N ILE A 15 -4.34 19.77 7.20
CA ILE A 15 -4.43 19.95 5.73
C ILE A 15 -4.97 21.34 5.41
N GLU A 16 -6.07 21.75 6.07
CA GLU A 16 -6.70 23.05 5.86
C GLU A 16 -5.67 24.19 6.03
N ARG A 17 -4.91 24.17 7.13
CA ARG A 17 -3.86 25.16 7.39
C ARG A 17 -2.78 25.16 6.31
N ILE A 18 -2.35 23.99 5.84
CA ILE A 18 -1.32 23.89 4.79
C ILE A 18 -1.84 24.48 3.48
N MET A 19 -3.06 24.10 3.06
CA MET A 19 -3.68 24.59 1.83
C MET A 19 -3.95 26.09 1.88
N ARG A 20 -4.42 26.61 3.03
CA ARG A 20 -4.62 28.05 3.26
C ARG A 20 -3.31 28.84 3.14
N ASN A 21 -2.23 28.34 3.74
CA ASN A 21 -0.92 28.99 3.62
C ASN A 21 -0.42 28.97 2.17
N LEU A 22 -0.61 27.87 1.44
CA LEU A 22 -0.23 27.79 0.03
C LEU A 22 -1.00 28.79 -0.82
N LEU A 23 -2.32 28.93 -0.63
CA LEU A 23 -3.12 29.96 -1.31
C LEU A 23 -2.57 31.37 -1.05
N ALA A 24 -2.24 31.68 0.20
CA ALA A 24 -1.67 32.98 0.58
C ALA A 24 -0.29 33.22 -0.06
N ASP A 25 0.60 32.23 -0.02
CA ASP A 25 1.96 32.31 -0.54
C ASP A 25 2.01 32.49 -2.06
N THR A 26 1.04 31.94 -2.78
CA THR A 26 0.99 31.99 -4.25
C THR A 26 0.04 33.06 -4.79
N GLY A 27 -0.77 33.70 -3.95
CA GLY A 27 -1.91 34.51 -4.38
C GLY A 27 -2.96 33.69 -5.15
N GLY A 28 -3.16 32.43 -4.74
CA GLY A 28 -4.10 31.51 -5.37
C GLY A 28 -5.55 31.82 -5.02
N GLU A 29 -6.44 31.60 -5.98
CA GLU A 29 -7.89 31.66 -5.83
C GLU A 29 -8.45 30.32 -5.37
N ARG A 30 -7.91 29.22 -5.91
CA ARG A 30 -8.32 27.84 -5.61
C ARG A 30 -7.11 26.93 -5.56
N ILE A 31 -7.10 25.98 -4.62
CA ILE A 31 -6.13 24.90 -4.54
C ILE A 31 -6.85 23.57 -4.49
N GLU A 32 -6.31 22.58 -5.18
CA GLU A 32 -6.91 21.26 -5.32
C GLU A 32 -5.84 20.17 -5.17
N VAL A 33 -6.21 19.05 -4.58
CA VAL A 33 -5.38 17.86 -4.44
C VAL A 33 -6.17 16.66 -4.92
N GLU A 34 -5.66 16.00 -5.95
CA GLU A 34 -6.16 14.69 -6.38
C GLU A 34 -5.21 13.64 -5.83
N SER A 35 -5.70 12.74 -4.98
CA SER A 35 -4.94 11.64 -4.39
C SER A 35 -5.51 10.31 -4.86
N THR A 36 -4.63 9.42 -5.32
CA THR A 36 -4.95 8.05 -5.71
C THR A 36 -4.00 7.13 -4.96
N ALA A 37 -4.52 6.16 -4.20
CA ALA A 37 -3.70 5.34 -3.32
C ALA A 37 -4.24 3.91 -3.21
N ILE A 38 -3.31 2.95 -3.07
CA ILE A 38 -3.59 1.56 -2.74
C ILE A 38 -2.45 0.97 -1.92
N ALA A 39 -2.81 0.30 -0.84
CA ALA A 39 -1.92 -0.25 0.16
C ALA A 39 -0.92 0.80 0.69
N ILE A 40 0.32 0.76 0.21
CA ILE A 40 1.41 1.68 0.59
C ILE A 40 1.89 2.54 -0.58
N VAL A 41 1.25 2.43 -1.74
CA VAL A 41 1.62 3.15 -2.96
C VAL A 41 0.55 4.19 -3.25
N GLY A 42 0.97 5.41 -3.56
CA GLY A 42 0.07 6.48 -3.92
C GLY A 42 0.69 7.45 -4.92
N GLN A 43 -0.17 8.28 -5.48
CA GLN A 43 0.20 9.41 -6.31
C GLN A 43 -0.76 10.54 -5.99
N GLU A 44 -0.22 11.73 -5.74
CA GLU A 44 -1.02 12.93 -5.66
C GLU A 44 -0.57 14.00 -6.64
N VAL A 45 -1.53 14.78 -7.11
CA VAL A 45 -1.31 15.94 -7.97
C VAL A 45 -1.97 17.14 -7.30
N THR A 46 -1.17 18.18 -7.08
CA THR A 46 -1.66 19.46 -6.54
C THR A 46 -1.79 20.47 -7.65
N TRP A 47 -2.95 21.11 -7.73
CA TRP A 47 -3.26 22.15 -8.68
C TRP A 47 -3.55 23.46 -7.97
N ILE A 48 -3.20 24.56 -8.62
CA ILE A 48 -3.53 25.90 -8.15
C ILE A 48 -4.11 26.73 -9.28
N THR A 49 -5.11 27.52 -8.97
CA THR A 49 -5.71 28.51 -9.86
C THR A 49 -5.29 29.90 -9.41
N VAL A 50 -4.68 30.66 -10.31
CA VAL A 50 -4.29 32.06 -10.09
C VAL A 50 -4.80 32.86 -11.29
N ASN A 51 -5.55 33.94 -11.05
CA ASN A 51 -6.18 34.76 -12.09
C ASN A 51 -7.00 33.90 -13.08
N GLY A 52 -7.80 32.96 -12.57
CA GLY A 52 -8.61 32.04 -13.38
C GLY A 52 -7.84 30.98 -14.16
N LYS A 53 -6.50 30.92 -14.07
CA LYS A 53 -5.68 29.91 -14.76
C LYS A 53 -5.25 28.80 -13.80
N ARG A 54 -5.70 27.58 -14.07
CA ARG A 54 -5.29 26.35 -13.37
C ARG A 54 -3.95 25.83 -13.86
N SER A 55 -3.04 25.49 -12.95
CA SER A 55 -1.74 24.87 -13.27
C SER A 55 -1.28 23.91 -12.17
N PRO A 56 -0.51 22.86 -12.50
CA PRO A 56 0.02 21.96 -11.49
C PRO A 56 1.19 22.65 -10.77
N ILE A 57 1.32 22.39 -9.47
CA ILE A 57 2.46 22.82 -8.68
C ILE A 57 3.19 21.60 -8.14
N ARG A 58 4.46 21.79 -7.76
CA ARG A 58 5.19 20.75 -7.04
C ARG A 58 4.47 20.45 -5.73
N ASN A 59 4.02 19.20 -5.56
CA ASN A 59 3.32 18.78 -4.34
C ASN A 59 4.22 18.99 -3.11
N PRO A 60 3.83 19.82 -2.14
CA PRO A 60 4.61 20.00 -0.92
C PRO A 60 4.62 18.72 -0.08
N SER A 61 5.79 18.25 0.38
CA SER A 61 5.89 17.01 1.16
C SER A 61 5.01 17.00 2.41
N LYS A 62 4.88 18.15 3.09
CA LYS A 62 3.98 18.28 4.25
C LYS A 62 2.52 18.05 3.91
N LEU A 63 2.09 18.42 2.70
CA LEU A 63 0.73 18.20 2.23
C LEU A 63 0.50 16.73 1.88
N SER A 64 1.42 16.13 1.13
CA SER A 64 1.40 14.69 0.80
C SER A 64 1.30 13.81 2.04
N PHE A 65 2.22 13.98 3.01
CA PHE A 65 2.15 13.23 4.27
C PHE A 65 0.84 13.49 5.04
N ALA A 66 0.28 14.70 4.94
CA ALA A 66 -0.95 15.00 5.62
C ALA A 66 -2.16 14.30 4.99
N VAL A 67 -2.17 14.14 3.67
CA VAL A 67 -3.18 13.40 2.92
C VAL A 67 -3.05 11.90 3.14
N ASP A 68 -1.83 11.37 3.24
CA ASP A 68 -1.59 9.96 3.62
C ASP A 68 -2.13 9.66 5.02
N ASP A 69 -1.83 10.52 6.00
CA ASP A 69 -2.38 10.39 7.36
C ASP A 69 -3.92 10.49 7.36
N LEU A 70 -4.50 11.31 6.47
CA LEU A 70 -5.95 11.44 6.36
C LEU A 70 -6.58 10.13 5.87
N ARG A 71 -5.94 9.48 4.89
CA ARG A 71 -6.39 8.18 4.37
C ARG A 71 -6.47 7.15 5.48
N GLU A 72 -5.45 7.07 6.32
CA GLU A 72 -5.39 6.14 7.44
C GLU A 72 -6.37 6.51 8.56
N ALA A 73 -6.55 7.80 8.85
CA ALA A 73 -7.52 8.26 9.84
C ALA A 73 -8.98 8.01 9.41
N GLN A 74 -9.26 8.01 8.10
CA GLN A 74 -10.59 7.83 7.52
C GLN A 74 -10.92 6.38 7.12
N VAL A 75 -10.15 5.40 7.58
CA VAL A 75 -10.46 3.98 7.32
C VAL A 75 -11.84 3.65 7.87
N ASP A 76 -12.75 3.27 6.97
CA ASP A 76 -14.08 2.83 7.33
C ASP A 76 -14.06 1.33 7.63
N ALA A 77 -14.72 0.91 8.71
CA ALA A 77 -14.71 -0.48 9.16
C ALA A 77 -15.31 -1.48 8.15
N ARG A 78 -16.15 -1.01 7.21
CA ARG A 78 -16.85 -1.83 6.21
C ARG A 78 -16.28 -1.61 4.82
N ARG A 79 -15.89 -0.39 4.48
CA ARG A 79 -15.39 -0.03 3.14
C ARG A 79 -13.87 -0.01 3.03
N GLY A 80 -13.16 -0.05 4.15
CA GLY A 80 -11.72 0.15 4.22
C GLY A 80 -11.31 1.60 3.95
N ALA A 81 -10.05 1.80 3.57
CA ALA A 81 -9.54 3.09 3.12
C ALA A 81 -10.12 3.47 1.75
N TRP A 82 -10.30 4.77 1.51
CA TRP A 82 -10.62 5.25 0.17
C TRP A 82 -9.44 5.00 -0.79
N LEU A 83 -9.75 4.86 -2.08
CA LEU A 83 -8.78 4.58 -3.15
C LEU A 83 -8.50 5.79 -4.02
N TYR A 84 -9.42 6.76 -4.00
CA TYR A 84 -9.27 8.07 -4.58
C TYR A 84 -9.89 9.12 -3.65
N SER A 85 -9.23 10.26 -3.51
CA SER A 85 -9.80 11.41 -2.82
C SER A 85 -9.44 12.70 -3.56
N TYR A 86 -10.42 13.56 -3.72
CA TYR A 86 -10.28 14.89 -4.27
C TYR A 86 -10.56 15.91 -3.16
N LEU A 87 -9.56 16.73 -2.83
CA LEU A 87 -9.66 17.79 -1.84
C LEU A 87 -9.55 19.14 -2.52
N TRP A 88 -10.31 20.12 -2.07
CA TRP A 88 -10.19 21.49 -2.60
C TRP A 88 -10.53 22.56 -1.57
N MET A 89 -10.05 23.76 -1.84
CA MET A 89 -10.33 24.95 -1.04
C MET A 89 -10.34 26.19 -1.95
N GLU A 90 -11.35 27.03 -1.77
CA GLU A 90 -11.38 28.38 -2.34
C GLU A 90 -10.79 29.38 -1.34
N ALA A 91 -10.07 30.40 -1.82
CA ALA A 91 -9.53 31.45 -0.98
C ALA A 91 -10.63 32.34 -0.36
N SER A 92 -11.81 32.39 -0.97
CA SER A 92 -12.93 33.24 -0.57
C SER A 92 -13.64 32.77 0.70
N ASP A 93 -13.84 31.46 0.86
CA ASP A 93 -14.41 30.86 2.07
C ASP A 93 -13.34 30.25 2.98
N GLY A 94 -12.21 29.82 2.40
CA GLY A 94 -11.14 29.14 3.10
C GLY A 94 -11.58 27.82 3.73
N VAL A 95 -12.61 27.17 3.22
CA VAL A 95 -13.12 25.90 3.73
C VAL A 95 -12.49 24.74 2.97
N LEU A 96 -11.99 23.74 3.69
CA LEU A 96 -11.51 22.51 3.06
C LEU A 96 -12.69 21.59 2.75
N HIS A 97 -12.79 21.17 1.50
CA HIS A 97 -13.77 20.21 1.01
C HIS A 97 -13.09 18.92 0.58
N GLN A 98 -13.84 17.82 0.62
CA GLN A 98 -13.36 16.49 0.23
C GLN A 98 -14.47 15.66 -0.43
N GLU A 99 -14.13 14.98 -1.50
CA GLU A 99 -14.89 13.87 -2.09
C GLU A 99 -14.00 12.63 -2.20
N SER A 100 -14.53 11.45 -1.89
CA SER A 100 -13.75 10.21 -1.89
C SER A 100 -14.49 9.05 -2.56
N ASP A 101 -13.72 8.16 -3.18
CA ASP A 101 -14.21 6.97 -3.88
C ASP A 101 -13.45 5.73 -3.37
N TRP A 102 -14.20 4.68 -3.03
CA TRP A 102 -13.70 3.40 -2.52
C TRP A 102 -13.68 2.30 -3.59
N MET A 103 -14.33 2.50 -4.73
CA MET A 103 -14.61 1.47 -5.74
C MET A 103 -13.79 1.63 -7.02
N ARG A 104 -13.31 2.85 -7.30
CA ARG A 104 -12.44 3.14 -8.46
C ARG A 104 -11.13 2.38 -8.40
N GLU A 105 -10.71 1.83 -9.53
CA GLU A 105 -9.37 1.23 -9.68
C GLU A 105 -8.28 2.31 -9.74
N PRO A 106 -7.30 2.28 -8.80
CA PRO A 106 -6.19 3.23 -8.80
C PRO A 106 -5.30 3.08 -10.04
N VAL A 107 -4.93 4.21 -10.63
CA VAL A 107 -3.91 4.30 -11.69
C VAL A 107 -2.78 5.16 -11.16
N ILE A 108 -1.62 4.56 -10.96
CA ILE A 108 -0.44 5.18 -10.33
C ILE A 108 0.69 5.13 -11.35
N ASN A 109 1.30 6.29 -11.65
CA ASN A 109 2.34 6.43 -12.67
C ASN A 109 1.93 5.90 -14.07
N GLY A 110 0.63 5.94 -14.37
CA GLY A 110 0.07 5.44 -15.63
C GLY A 110 -0.30 3.95 -15.62
N ASP A 111 0.05 3.21 -14.57
CA ASP A 111 -0.23 1.78 -14.44
C ASP A 111 -1.40 1.53 -13.47
N PRO A 112 -2.37 0.67 -13.82
CA PRO A 112 -3.38 0.21 -12.88
C PRO A 112 -2.76 -0.56 -11.70
N ALA A 113 -3.41 -0.52 -10.54
CA ALA A 113 -2.98 -1.22 -9.32
C ALA A 113 -2.53 -2.68 -9.54
N GLY A 114 -1.46 -3.14 -8.89
CA GLY A 114 -0.97 -4.50 -9.07
C GLY A 114 -1.81 -5.57 -8.34
N ASP A 115 -1.59 -6.84 -8.71
CA ASP A 115 -2.21 -8.00 -8.03
C ASP A 115 -1.86 -8.03 -6.53
N HIS A 116 -0.57 -7.78 -6.22
CA HIS A 116 -0.06 -7.71 -4.86
C HIS A 116 -0.73 -6.57 -4.08
N ASP A 117 -0.85 -5.40 -4.70
CA ASP A 117 -1.37 -4.20 -4.02
C ASP A 117 -2.84 -4.37 -3.67
N ALA A 118 -3.64 -4.99 -4.55
CA ALA A 118 -5.02 -5.33 -4.26
C ALA A 118 -5.16 -6.32 -3.08
N ALA A 119 -4.31 -7.35 -3.02
CA ALA A 119 -4.32 -8.29 -1.90
C ALA A 119 -3.85 -7.63 -0.59
N TYR A 120 -2.80 -6.81 -0.66
CA TYR A 120 -2.22 -6.16 0.50
C TYR A 120 -3.11 -5.04 1.05
N GLU A 121 -3.84 -4.34 0.18
CA GLU A 121 -4.89 -3.39 0.56
C GLU A 121 -5.99 -4.09 1.38
N LEU A 122 -6.47 -5.27 0.96
CA LEU A 122 -7.49 -6.00 1.70
C LEU A 122 -7.01 -6.57 3.04
N ASP A 123 -5.71 -6.88 3.16
CA ASP A 123 -5.08 -7.31 4.41
C ASP A 123 -4.95 -6.14 5.41
N ARG A 124 -4.50 -4.98 4.91
CA ARG A 124 -4.29 -3.78 5.73
C ARG A 124 -5.59 -3.05 6.07
N HIS A 125 -6.52 -2.98 5.13
CA HIS A 125 -7.78 -2.26 5.22
C HIS A 125 -8.95 -3.18 4.83
N PRO A 126 -9.36 -4.09 5.74
CA PRO A 126 -10.41 -5.06 5.46
C PRO A 126 -11.73 -4.41 5.01
N ARG A 127 -12.44 -5.08 4.11
CA ARG A 127 -13.71 -4.61 3.55
C ARG A 127 -14.76 -5.71 3.60
N ASP A 128 -16.02 -5.34 3.80
CA ASP A 128 -17.13 -6.27 3.60
C ASP A 128 -17.19 -6.68 2.12
N PRO A 129 -17.62 -7.90 1.78
CA PRO A 129 -17.65 -8.39 0.40
C PRO A 129 -18.40 -7.49 -0.60
N GLU A 130 -19.43 -6.76 -0.16
CA GLU A 130 -20.19 -5.83 -1.00
C GLU A 130 -19.41 -4.56 -1.39
N PHE A 131 -18.38 -4.19 -0.62
CA PHE A 131 -17.52 -3.03 -0.86
C PHE A 131 -16.17 -3.41 -1.48
N ILE A 132 -16.03 -4.67 -1.92
CA ILE A 132 -14.88 -5.11 -2.70
C ILE A 132 -15.24 -4.98 -4.19
N PRO A 133 -14.64 -4.02 -4.93
CA PRO A 133 -14.90 -3.91 -6.35
C PRO A 133 -14.32 -5.13 -7.10
N GLN A 134 -14.98 -5.50 -8.21
CA GLN A 134 -14.66 -6.72 -8.96
C GLN A 134 -13.19 -6.82 -9.40
N TRP A 135 -12.58 -5.69 -9.78
CA TRP A 135 -11.17 -5.63 -10.18
C TRP A 135 -10.24 -6.03 -9.02
N MET A 136 -10.55 -5.57 -7.80
CA MET A 136 -9.76 -5.83 -6.59
C MET A 136 -9.89 -7.29 -6.18
N ALA A 137 -11.11 -7.84 -6.18
CA ALA A 137 -11.35 -9.26 -5.90
C ALA A 137 -10.59 -10.17 -6.88
N THR A 138 -10.63 -9.84 -8.17
CA THR A 138 -9.94 -10.61 -9.23
C THR A 138 -8.43 -10.59 -9.03
N LYS A 139 -7.86 -9.42 -8.76
CA LYS A 139 -6.42 -9.22 -8.56
C LYS A 139 -5.91 -9.88 -7.27
N ALA A 140 -6.64 -9.74 -6.18
CA ALA A 140 -6.31 -10.40 -4.90
C ALA A 140 -6.31 -11.93 -5.05
N ALA A 141 -7.34 -12.51 -5.69
CA ALA A 141 -7.38 -13.95 -5.96
C ALA A 141 -6.20 -14.43 -6.83
N ALA A 142 -5.83 -13.64 -7.85
CA ALA A 142 -4.67 -13.94 -8.70
C ALA A 142 -3.35 -13.91 -7.90
N PHE A 143 -3.20 -12.96 -6.98
CA PHE A 143 -2.04 -12.89 -6.08
C PHE A 143 -1.95 -14.11 -5.17
N HIS A 144 -3.02 -14.47 -4.46
CA HIS A 144 -3.01 -15.61 -3.55
C HIS A 144 -2.69 -16.92 -4.28
N LYS A 145 -3.24 -17.12 -5.49
CA LYS A 145 -2.89 -18.28 -6.34
C LYS A 145 -1.39 -18.33 -6.67
N LYS A 146 -0.78 -17.18 -7.00
CA LYS A 146 0.67 -17.07 -7.27
C LYS A 146 1.48 -17.35 -6.02
N GLU A 147 1.08 -16.83 -4.86
CA GLU A 147 1.79 -17.05 -3.60
C GLU A 147 1.70 -18.49 -3.11
N GLU A 148 0.56 -19.15 -3.24
CA GLU A 148 0.44 -20.58 -2.97
C GLU A 148 1.38 -21.42 -3.85
N ALA A 149 1.44 -21.11 -5.15
CA ALA A 149 2.34 -21.80 -6.08
C ALA A 149 3.81 -21.58 -5.70
N ARG A 150 4.17 -20.34 -5.31
CA ARG A 150 5.51 -20.00 -4.80
C ARG A 150 5.81 -20.73 -3.49
N ALA A 151 4.86 -20.81 -2.56
CA ALA A 151 5.01 -21.54 -1.29
C ALA A 151 5.25 -23.03 -1.52
N ARG A 152 4.48 -23.68 -2.41
CA ARG A 152 4.67 -25.08 -2.80
C ARG A 152 6.06 -25.31 -3.41
N ARG A 153 6.55 -24.38 -4.25
CA ARG A 153 7.91 -24.45 -4.79
C ARG A 153 8.95 -24.35 -3.68
N ARG A 154 8.83 -23.37 -2.77
CA ARG A 154 9.72 -23.20 -1.62
C ARG A 154 9.78 -24.46 -0.75
N GLN A 155 8.64 -25.12 -0.53
CA GLN A 155 8.57 -26.37 0.24
C GLN A 155 9.31 -27.52 -0.46
N ARG A 156 9.12 -27.70 -1.78
CA ARG A 156 9.86 -28.71 -2.56
C ARG A 156 11.36 -28.46 -2.53
N ASP A 157 11.78 -27.20 -2.65
CA ASP A 157 13.19 -26.82 -2.63
C ASP A 157 13.82 -27.10 -1.26
N ARG A 158 13.09 -26.84 -0.16
CA ARG A 158 13.52 -27.18 1.21
C ARG A 158 13.66 -28.70 1.39
N ALA A 159 12.63 -29.46 1.02
CA ALA A 159 12.66 -30.92 1.12
C ALA A 159 13.80 -31.54 0.29
N ARG A 160 14.09 -30.99 -0.90
CA ARG A 160 15.22 -31.43 -1.72
C ARG A 160 16.57 -31.16 -1.04
N ARG A 161 16.72 -30.00 -0.39
CA ARG A 161 17.94 -29.66 0.36
C ARG A 161 18.11 -30.54 1.59
N GLU A 162 17.04 -30.83 2.31
CA GLU A 162 17.05 -31.74 3.46
C GLU A 162 17.43 -33.16 3.07
N ARG A 163 16.85 -33.70 1.99
CA ARG A 163 17.22 -35.02 1.45
C ARG A 163 18.71 -35.08 1.08
N LYS A 164 19.20 -34.11 0.31
CA LYS A 164 20.63 -34.02 -0.04
C LYS A 164 21.54 -33.93 1.18
N LYS A 165 21.13 -33.19 2.21
CA LYS A 165 21.89 -33.08 3.46
C LYS A 165 21.90 -34.40 4.23
N ALA A 166 20.77 -35.11 4.28
CA ALA A 166 20.66 -36.42 4.91
C ALA A 166 21.52 -37.47 4.17
N GLU A 167 21.42 -37.53 2.84
CA GLU A 167 22.24 -38.40 1.98
C GLU A 167 23.74 -38.13 2.16
N ALA A 168 24.17 -36.87 2.20
CA ALA A 168 25.58 -36.52 2.45
C ALA A 168 26.04 -36.89 3.87
N THR A 169 25.17 -36.77 4.87
CA THR A 169 25.48 -37.16 6.25
C THR A 169 25.62 -38.68 6.34
N GLN A 170 24.73 -39.44 5.69
CA GLN A 170 24.81 -40.90 5.60
C GLN A 170 26.09 -41.34 4.89
N ALA A 171 26.39 -40.77 3.71
CA ALA A 171 27.62 -41.10 2.98
C ALA A 171 28.90 -40.79 3.78
N THR A 172 28.89 -39.73 4.60
CA THR A 172 30.02 -39.40 5.48
C THR A 172 30.16 -40.40 6.63
N GLN A 173 29.03 -40.85 7.20
CA GLN A 173 29.01 -41.88 8.24
C GLN A 173 29.48 -43.24 7.70
N GLU A 174 28.97 -43.64 6.53
CA GLU A 174 29.39 -44.88 5.83
C GLU A 174 30.89 -44.86 5.50
N ALA A 175 31.40 -43.76 4.96
CA ALA A 175 32.83 -43.61 4.70
C ALA A 175 33.69 -43.68 5.98
N ALA A 176 33.19 -43.13 7.10
CA ALA A 176 33.88 -43.21 8.39
C ALA A 176 33.86 -44.63 8.98
N THR A 177 32.78 -45.37 8.84
CA THR A 177 32.69 -46.78 9.29
C THR A 177 33.55 -47.71 8.44
N ASP A 178 33.58 -47.51 7.13
CA ASP A 178 34.44 -48.32 6.24
C ASP A 178 35.93 -48.08 6.54
N THR A 179 36.32 -46.85 6.87
CA THR A 179 37.70 -46.53 7.27
C THR A 179 38.06 -47.14 8.63
N ALA A 180 37.12 -47.23 9.56
CA ALA A 180 37.33 -47.84 10.87
C ALA A 180 37.51 -49.37 10.76
N ASN A 181 36.65 -50.05 10.00
CA ASN A 181 36.74 -51.49 9.78
C ASN A 181 38.03 -51.88 9.04
N ALA A 182 38.47 -51.08 8.06
CA ALA A 182 39.73 -51.32 7.35
C ALA A 182 40.99 -51.24 8.25
N ASN A 183 40.91 -50.54 9.39
CA ASN A 183 42.01 -50.44 10.35
C ASN A 183 42.00 -51.57 11.39
N GLU A 184 40.86 -52.24 11.63
CA GLU A 184 40.75 -53.36 12.60
C GLU A 184 41.18 -54.71 12.00
N ASP A 185 40.98 -54.96 10.70
CA ASP A 185 41.40 -56.20 10.01
C ASP A 185 42.92 -56.26 9.69
N GLY A 186 43.68 -55.24 10.09
CA GLY A 186 45.10 -55.09 9.80
C GLY A 186 46.08 -55.35 10.96
N GLN A 187 45.60 -55.84 12.13
CA GLN A 187 46.43 -56.16 13.30
C GLN A 187 46.58 -57.66 13.57
#